data_AF-A0A7Y4CUF6-F1
#
_entry.id   AF-A0A7Y4CUF6-F1
#
_cell.length_a   1.000
_cell.length_b   1.000
_cell.length_c   1.000
_cell.angle_alpha   90.00
_cell.angle_beta   90.00
_cell.angle_gamma   90.00
#
_symmetry.space_group_name_H-M   'P 1'
#
loop_
_entity.id
_entity.type
_entity.pdbx_description
1 polymer ?
#
loop_
_entity_poly.entity_id
_entity_poly.type
_entity_poly.pdbx_seq_one_letter_code
_entity_poly.pdbx_strand_id
1 'polypeptide(L)'
;MAQQNSTPTLSKSNVSDQRFAAGHESSPKNDISLSDLLLARQRIRAMCDESSPCEEVEAKPMAVLMRLQHLKMFSRGQSPLQKDDVATLHRQQFDKKLKAQFPDMNQRTFHHHEIYDLLIGLNAFCAMGGWYVRENNQEMIVHTCYGSIFPGLRFKKQGETYRCVGFNFNIRLAS
;
A
#
# COMPACT_ATOMS: atom_id res chain seq x y z
N MET A 1 55.86 -36.33 -24.88
CA MET A 1 55.70 -37.68 -24.29
C MET A 1 54.21 -37.96 -24.23
N ALA A 2 53.80 -39.11 -24.79
CA ALA A 2 52.42 -39.54 -24.92
C ALA A 2 51.96 -40.38 -23.70
N GLN A 3 50.68 -40.76 -23.70
CA GLN A 3 49.95 -41.79 -22.91
C GLN A 3 48.92 -41.19 -21.93
N GLN A 4 47.70 -41.72 -21.76
CA GLN A 4 46.99 -42.85 -22.38
C GLN A 4 45.48 -42.72 -22.07
N ASN A 5 44.66 -43.33 -22.93
CA ASN A 5 43.20 -43.38 -22.89
C ASN A 5 42.63 -44.15 -21.68
N SER A 6 41.39 -43.85 -21.29
CA SER A 6 40.45 -44.84 -20.74
C SER A 6 39.00 -44.41 -20.98
N THR A 7 38.28 -45.18 -21.79
CA THR A 7 36.82 -45.20 -21.88
C THR A 7 36.38 -46.61 -21.51
N PRO A 8 35.29 -46.79 -20.74
CA PRO A 8 34.30 -47.80 -21.14
C PRO A 8 32.83 -47.38 -20.90
N THR A 9 32.08 -47.39 -22.01
CA THR A 9 30.72 -47.93 -22.28
C THR A 9 29.52 -47.84 -21.30
N LEU A 10 28.39 -47.43 -21.93
CA LEU A 10 26.97 -47.81 -21.76
C LEU A 10 26.22 -47.27 -20.52
N SER A 11 25.16 -46.47 -20.70
CA SER A 11 23.88 -46.93 -21.25
C SER A 11 23.20 -45.97 -22.23
N LYS A 12 22.54 -46.53 -23.25
CA LYS A 12 21.56 -45.84 -24.09
C LYS A 12 20.26 -45.68 -23.31
N SER A 13 19.73 -44.47 -23.23
CA SER A 13 18.29 -44.24 -23.05
C SER A 13 17.86 -43.25 -24.11
N ASN A 14 17.26 -43.79 -25.17
CA ASN A 14 16.48 -43.00 -26.12
C ASN A 14 15.16 -42.65 -25.43
N VAL A 15 15.04 -41.43 -24.93
CA VAL A 15 13.73 -40.78 -24.85
C VAL A 15 13.88 -39.38 -25.40
N SER A 16 13.59 -39.30 -26.69
CA SER A 16 13.09 -38.11 -27.36
C SER A 16 11.92 -37.57 -26.55
N ASP A 17 12.04 -36.36 -26.00
CA ASP A 17 10.91 -35.45 -26.00
C ASP A 17 11.40 -34.01 -26.19
N GLN A 18 11.08 -33.52 -27.37
CA GLN A 18 11.44 -32.25 -27.94
C GLN A 18 10.49 -31.20 -27.37
N ARG A 19 10.85 -30.54 -26.27
CA ARG A 19 10.03 -29.45 -25.73
C ARG A 19 10.84 -28.41 -24.93
N PHE A 20 12.01 -28.04 -25.45
CA PHE A 20 12.56 -26.71 -25.20
C PHE A 20 12.27 -25.84 -26.43
N ALA A 21 11.11 -25.19 -26.40
CA ALA A 21 10.88 -23.97 -27.17
C ALA A 21 10.29 -22.95 -26.21
N ALA A 22 11.04 -21.87 -26.00
CA ALA A 22 10.69 -20.72 -25.21
C ALA A 22 9.32 -20.16 -25.63
N GLY A 23 8.31 -20.33 -24.78
CA GLY A 23 7.05 -19.60 -24.86
C GLY A 23 7.12 -18.44 -23.87
N HIS A 24 7.37 -17.23 -24.38
CA HIS A 24 7.13 -16.01 -23.62
C HIS A 24 5.66 -15.99 -23.18
N GLU A 25 5.40 -16.20 -21.90
CA GLU A 25 4.11 -15.88 -21.29
C GLU A 25 4.00 -14.36 -21.21
N SER A 26 3.58 -13.73 -22.31
CA SER A 26 3.19 -12.34 -22.31
C SER A 26 1.92 -12.19 -21.47
N SER A 27 2.00 -11.47 -20.34
CA SER A 27 0.84 -10.87 -19.70
C SER A 27 0.04 -10.09 -20.75
N PRO A 28 -1.31 -10.06 -20.70
CA PRO A 28 -2.06 -9.19 -21.60
C PRO A 28 -1.70 -7.74 -21.25
N LYS A 29 -0.85 -7.14 -22.07
CA LYS A 29 -0.70 -5.69 -22.15
C LYS A 29 -2.06 -5.16 -22.55
N ASN A 30 -2.77 -4.57 -21.61
CA ASN A 30 -3.90 -3.70 -21.92
C ASN A 30 -3.37 -2.40 -22.51
N ASP A 31 -2.87 -2.47 -23.74
CA ASP A 31 -2.68 -1.31 -24.59
C ASP A 31 -4.05 -0.95 -25.18
N ILE A 32 -4.96 -0.43 -24.35
CA ILE A 32 -6.20 0.16 -24.86
C ILE A 32 -5.77 1.44 -25.57
N SER A 33 -5.75 1.39 -26.89
CA SER A 33 -5.44 2.58 -27.68
C SER A 33 -6.49 3.65 -27.37
N LEU A 34 -6.07 4.91 -27.24
CA LEU A 34 -6.98 6.03 -26.99
C LEU A 34 -8.10 6.12 -28.05
N SER A 35 -7.83 5.62 -29.25
CA SER A 35 -8.79 5.47 -30.33
C SER A 35 -9.91 4.47 -30.00
N ASP A 36 -9.60 3.37 -29.32
CA ASP A 36 -10.58 2.35 -28.95
C ASP A 36 -11.50 2.83 -27.81
N LEU A 37 -10.96 3.62 -26.88
CA LEU A 37 -11.74 4.30 -25.84
C LEU A 37 -12.70 5.34 -26.44
N LEU A 38 -12.24 6.08 -27.46
CA LEU A 38 -13.06 7.06 -28.19
C LEU A 38 -14.16 6.38 -29.01
N LEU A 39 -13.84 5.27 -29.68
CA LEU A 39 -14.80 4.51 -30.47
C LEU A 39 -15.86 3.84 -29.58
N ALA A 40 -15.46 3.32 -28.41
CA ALA A 40 -16.39 2.82 -27.40
C ALA A 40 -17.33 3.92 -26.89
N ARG A 41 -16.80 5.14 -26.65
CA ARG A 41 -17.60 6.30 -26.26
C ARG A 41 -18.60 6.74 -27.33
N GLN A 42 -18.20 6.71 -28.61
CA GLN A 42 -19.09 7.04 -29.72
C GLN A 42 -20.21 6.01 -29.88
N ARG A 43 -19.91 4.72 -29.73
CA ARG A 43 -20.93 3.64 -29.77
C ARG A 43 -21.94 3.75 -28.64
N ILE A 44 -21.50 4.06 -27.42
CA ILE A 44 -22.41 4.29 -26.28
C ILE A 44 -23.31 5.50 -26.55
N ARG A 45 -22.78 6.57 -27.15
CA ARG A 45 -23.56 7.77 -27.47
C ARG A 45 -24.58 7.53 -28.60
N ALA A 46 -24.24 6.72 -29.59
CA ALA A 46 -25.15 6.36 -30.70
C ALA A 46 -26.27 5.38 -30.29
N MET A 47 -26.05 4.58 -29.24
CA MET A 47 -27.07 3.65 -28.70
C MET A 47 -28.12 4.33 -27.82
N CYS A 48 -27.98 5.62 -27.51
CA CYS A 48 -28.92 6.37 -26.68
C CYS A 48 -30.02 7.11 -27.46
N ASP A 49 -30.02 7.09 -28.79
CA ASP A 49 -30.94 7.89 -29.62
C ASP A 49 -32.09 7.09 -30.26
N GLU A 50 -32.27 5.81 -29.97
CA GLU A 50 -33.44 5.06 -30.47
C GLU A 50 -34.22 4.40 -29.31
N SER A 51 -35.51 4.70 -29.29
CA SER A 51 -36.48 4.65 -28.19
C SER A 51 -36.84 3.27 -27.61
N SER A 52 -37.06 3.21 -26.29
CA SER A 52 -38.09 2.39 -25.64
C SER A 52 -38.34 2.86 -24.20
N PRO A 53 -39.60 3.02 -23.73
CA PRO A 53 -39.89 3.36 -22.35
C PRO A 53 -39.83 2.10 -21.49
N CYS A 54 -38.73 1.91 -20.76
CA CYS A 54 -38.69 0.93 -19.67
C CYS A 54 -38.54 1.68 -18.34
N GLU A 55 -39.58 1.55 -17.52
CA GLU A 55 -39.57 1.86 -16.11
C GLU A 55 -38.44 1.09 -15.37
N GLU A 56 -38.02 1.64 -14.22
CA GLU A 56 -37.00 1.14 -13.28
C GLU A 56 -35.50 1.35 -13.59
N VAL A 57 -35.00 2.60 -13.61
CA VAL A 57 -33.55 2.84 -13.42
C VAL A 57 -33.21 4.10 -12.61
N GLU A 58 -33.96 4.46 -11.56
CA GLU A 58 -33.56 5.59 -10.70
C GLU A 58 -32.73 5.20 -9.47
N ALA A 59 -32.77 3.93 -9.04
CA ALA A 59 -32.07 3.48 -7.84
C ALA A 59 -30.60 3.06 -8.06
N LYS A 60 -30.23 2.60 -9.28
CA LYS A 60 -28.87 2.13 -9.60
C LYS A 60 -27.80 3.22 -9.56
N PRO A 61 -28.04 4.44 -10.09
CA PRO A 61 -27.04 5.52 -10.02
C PRO A 61 -26.75 5.92 -8.57
N MET A 62 -27.79 6.02 -7.74
CA MET A 62 -27.66 6.42 -6.34
C MET A 62 -26.94 5.36 -5.50
N ALA A 63 -27.28 4.07 -5.69
CA ALA A 63 -26.59 2.97 -4.99
C ALA A 63 -25.10 2.88 -5.36
N VAL A 64 -24.75 3.11 -6.64
CA VAL A 64 -23.35 3.16 -7.09
C VAL A 64 -22.62 4.37 -6.51
N LEU A 65 -23.26 5.55 -6.47
CA LEU A 65 -22.68 6.74 -5.83
C LEU A 65 -22.42 6.53 -4.33
N MET A 66 -23.36 5.93 -3.60
CA MET A 66 -23.20 5.60 -2.19
C MET A 66 -22.07 4.58 -1.98
N ARG A 67 -21.97 3.56 -2.84
CA ARG A 67 -20.88 2.58 -2.79
C ARG A 67 -19.52 3.20 -3.11
N LEU A 68 -19.45 4.10 -4.10
CA LEU A 68 -18.24 4.87 -4.41
C LEU A 68 -17.86 5.82 -3.28
N GLN A 69 -18.83 6.44 -2.62
CA GLN A 69 -18.60 7.26 -1.44
C GLN A 69 -18.07 6.41 -0.29
N HIS A 70 -18.64 5.23 -0.05
CA HIS A 70 -18.14 4.27 0.94
C HIS A 70 -16.70 3.84 0.63
N LEU A 71 -16.42 3.46 -0.61
CA LEU A 71 -15.07 3.13 -1.07
C LEU A 71 -14.09 4.31 -0.91
N LYS A 72 -14.51 5.52 -1.29
CA LYS A 72 -13.73 6.75 -1.06
C LYS A 72 -13.49 6.99 0.43
N MET A 73 -14.47 6.72 1.29
CA MET A 73 -14.30 6.79 2.73
C MET A 73 -13.31 5.74 3.23
N PHE A 74 -13.28 4.52 2.68
CA PHE A 74 -12.23 3.54 2.99
C PHE A 74 -10.84 4.01 2.54
N SER A 75 -10.70 4.49 1.31
CA SER A 75 -9.42 4.99 0.77
C SER A 75 -8.92 6.24 1.50
N ARG A 76 -9.82 7.12 1.94
CA ARG A 76 -9.50 8.32 2.74
C ARG A 76 -9.43 8.04 4.24
N GLY A 77 -9.78 6.81 4.63
CA GLY A 77 -10.03 6.31 5.98
C GLY A 77 -10.81 7.24 6.88
N GLN A 78 -12.00 7.54 6.38
CA GLN A 78 -13.10 8.24 7.02
C GLN A 78 -14.25 7.27 7.30
N SER A 79 -13.99 5.96 7.39
CA SER A 79 -15.04 5.01 7.79
C SER A 79 -15.53 5.36 9.22
N PRO A 80 -16.79 5.03 9.56
CA PRO A 80 -17.32 5.28 10.90
C PRO A 80 -16.42 4.70 12.00
N LEU A 81 -15.99 3.44 11.85
CA LEU A 81 -15.07 2.78 12.78
C LEU A 81 -13.77 3.56 12.98
N GLN A 82 -13.15 4.02 11.89
CA GLN A 82 -11.90 4.76 11.98
C GLN A 82 -12.08 6.12 12.66
N LYS A 83 -13.22 6.79 12.46
CA LYS A 83 -13.54 8.04 13.15
C LYS A 83 -13.72 7.81 14.64
N ASP A 84 -14.38 6.72 15.03
CA ASP A 84 -14.60 6.36 16.43
C ASP A 84 -13.29 5.99 17.14
N ASP A 85 -12.40 5.26 16.46
CA ASP A 85 -11.08 4.93 16.96
C ASP A 85 -10.21 6.19 17.15
N VAL A 86 -10.22 7.11 16.16
CA VAL A 86 -9.51 8.40 16.25
C VAL A 86 -10.08 9.25 17.40
N ALA A 87 -11.41 9.31 17.52
CA ALA A 87 -12.07 10.03 18.62
C ALA A 87 -11.69 9.45 19.99
N THR A 88 -11.52 8.13 20.07
CA THR A 88 -11.08 7.45 21.30
C THR A 88 -9.64 7.84 21.67
N LEU A 89 -8.71 7.84 20.72
CA LEU A 89 -7.34 8.31 20.96
C LEU A 89 -7.28 9.78 21.37
N HIS A 90 -8.13 10.64 20.80
CA HIS A 90 -8.27 12.04 21.22
C HIS A 90 -8.80 12.17 22.65
N ARG A 91 -9.84 11.41 23.02
CA ARG A 91 -10.37 11.39 24.40
C ARG A 91 -9.31 10.95 25.41
N GLN A 92 -8.44 10.02 25.02
CA GLN A 92 -7.30 9.56 25.83
C GLN A 92 -6.12 10.54 25.85
N GLN A 93 -6.18 11.62 25.06
CA GLN A 93 -5.13 12.62 24.87
C GLN A 93 -3.79 11.99 24.48
N PHE A 94 -3.83 10.99 23.60
CA PHE A 94 -2.65 10.19 23.26
C PHE A 94 -1.52 11.05 22.68
N ASP A 95 -1.84 12.00 21.81
CA ASP A 95 -0.89 12.97 21.23
C ASP A 95 -0.20 13.81 22.30
N LYS A 96 -0.94 14.26 23.32
CA LYS A 96 -0.38 15.06 24.42
C LYS A 96 0.54 14.21 25.30
N LYS A 97 0.13 12.98 25.61
CA LYS A 97 0.97 12.04 26.38
C LYS A 97 2.25 11.68 25.62
N LEU A 98 2.14 11.44 24.32
CA LEU A 98 3.28 11.20 23.45
C LEU A 98 4.24 12.39 23.44
N LYS A 99 3.72 13.61 23.28
CA LYS A 99 4.53 14.83 23.32
C LYS A 99 5.16 15.09 24.70
N ALA A 100 4.48 14.74 25.79
CA ALA A 100 5.04 14.85 27.13
C ALA A 100 6.19 13.86 27.36
N GLN A 101 6.08 12.64 26.83
CA GLN A 101 7.13 11.63 26.91
C GLN A 101 8.34 11.98 26.03
N PHE A 102 8.10 12.63 24.89
CA PHE A 102 9.11 12.95 23.89
C PHE A 102 9.00 14.43 23.46
N PRO A 103 9.42 15.38 24.32
CA PRO A 103 9.19 16.82 24.11
C PRO A 103 9.94 17.40 22.89
N ASP A 104 11.15 16.92 22.62
CA ASP A 104 12.02 17.49 21.59
C ASP A 104 11.82 16.89 20.19
N MET A 105 10.79 16.06 20.03
CA MET A 105 10.63 15.23 18.84
C MET A 105 10.54 16.02 17.54
N ASN A 106 9.91 17.20 17.55
CA ASN A 106 9.73 18.02 16.35
C ASN A 106 10.87 19.06 16.14
N GLN A 107 11.72 19.25 17.14
CA GLN A 107 12.74 20.30 17.16
C GLN A 107 14.12 19.75 16.78
N ARG A 108 14.38 18.47 17.06
CA ARG A 108 15.63 17.81 16.71
C ARG A 108 15.56 17.04 15.39
N THR A 109 16.73 16.83 14.80
CA THR A 109 16.95 15.82 13.75
C THR A 109 17.39 14.51 14.39
N PHE A 110 17.10 13.40 13.71
CA PHE A 110 17.40 12.05 14.16
C PHE A 110 18.31 11.37 13.15
N HIS A 111 19.34 10.69 13.62
CA HIS A 111 20.01 9.67 12.85
C HIS A 111 19.15 8.42 12.74
N HIS A 112 19.44 7.58 11.74
CA HIS A 112 18.69 6.37 11.48
C HIS A 112 18.57 5.46 12.73
N HIS A 113 19.67 5.23 13.45
CA HIS A 113 19.68 4.40 14.67
C HIS A 113 18.85 5.01 15.81
N GLU A 114 18.85 6.33 15.97
CA GLU A 114 18.08 7.01 17.01
C GLU A 114 16.56 6.84 16.83
N ILE A 115 16.08 6.56 15.60
CA ILE A 115 14.67 6.24 15.35
C ILE A 115 14.32 4.84 15.87
N TYR A 116 15.26 3.90 15.85
CA TYR A 116 15.07 2.57 16.46
C TYR A 116 15.13 2.65 17.99
N ASP A 117 15.98 3.50 18.55
CA ASP A 117 15.96 3.77 19.99
C ASP A 117 14.62 4.38 20.42
N LEU A 118 14.08 5.30 19.61
CA LEU A 118 12.73 5.83 19.80
C LEU A 118 11.66 4.73 19.70
N LEU A 119 11.77 3.81 18.74
CA LEU A 119 10.86 2.67 18.58
C LEU A 119 10.81 1.80 19.86
N ILE A 120 11.96 1.54 20.47
CA ILE A 120 12.07 0.80 21.73
C ILE A 120 11.37 1.58 22.85
N GLY A 121 11.63 2.89 22.95
CA GLY A 121 10.95 3.76 23.92
C GLY A 121 9.43 3.81 23.73
N LEU A 122 8.95 3.79 22.48
CA LEU A 122 7.52 3.78 22.15
C LEU A 122 6.84 2.47 22.52
N ASN A 123 7.51 1.33 22.33
CA ASN A 123 7.03 0.03 22.78
C ASN A 123 6.94 -0.06 24.31
N ALA A 124 7.85 0.59 25.04
CA ALA A 124 7.77 0.66 26.50
C ALA A 124 6.69 1.64 27.00
N PHE A 125 6.44 2.71 26.25
CA PHE A 125 5.48 3.77 26.61
C PHE A 125 4.02 3.31 26.56
N CYS A 126 3.67 2.39 25.66
CA CYS A 126 2.28 2.00 25.45
C CYS A 126 2.11 0.49 25.33
N ALA A 127 1.21 -0.07 26.13
CA ALA A 127 0.76 -1.46 26.00
C ALA A 127 -0.13 -1.71 24.76
N MET A 128 -0.28 -0.70 23.89
CA MET A 128 -0.83 -0.93 22.55
C MET A 128 0.12 -1.83 21.75
N GLY A 129 -0.39 -2.46 20.69
CA GLY A 129 0.38 -3.42 19.90
C GLY A 129 1.76 -2.90 19.46
N GLY A 130 2.63 -3.82 19.04
CA GLY A 130 4.00 -3.48 18.67
C GLY A 130 4.09 -2.32 17.69
N TRP A 131 5.12 -1.49 17.84
CA TRP A 131 5.44 -0.44 16.88
C TRP A 131 6.30 -1.02 15.75
N TYR A 132 6.05 -0.54 14.54
CA TYR A 132 6.66 -0.98 13.30
C TYR A 132 7.29 0.19 12.55
N VAL A 133 8.40 -0.06 11.89
CA VAL A 133 9.10 0.90 11.03
C VAL A 133 8.84 0.56 9.58
N ARG A 134 8.49 1.58 8.80
CA ARG A 134 8.47 1.52 7.35
C ARG A 134 9.38 2.62 6.81
N GLU A 135 10.32 2.26 5.96
CA GLU A 135 11.24 3.21 5.36
C GLU A 135 11.12 3.20 3.84
N ASN A 136 11.26 4.38 3.24
CA ASN A 136 11.49 4.56 1.82
C ASN A 136 12.55 5.64 1.59
N ASN A 137 12.85 5.96 0.33
CA ASN A 137 13.92 6.89 -0.03
C ASN A 137 13.71 8.34 0.49
N GLN A 138 12.48 8.73 0.82
CA GLN A 138 12.11 10.10 1.17
C GLN A 138 11.71 10.25 2.66
N GLU A 139 11.24 9.18 3.28
CA GLU A 139 10.69 9.23 4.62
C GLU A 139 10.80 7.89 5.35
N MET A 140 10.77 8.00 6.68
CA MET A 140 10.60 6.88 7.60
C MET A 140 9.32 7.10 8.40
N ILE A 141 8.53 6.05 8.56
CA ILE A 141 7.27 6.04 9.28
C ILE A 141 7.36 5.04 10.41
N VAL A 142 7.15 5.52 11.63
CA VAL A 142 7.04 4.69 12.83
C VAL A 142 5.57 4.63 13.22
N HIS A 143 4.94 3.47 13.17
CA HIS A 143 3.49 3.34 13.35
C HIS A 143 3.13 2.11 14.17
N THR A 144 1.94 2.11 14.76
CA THR A 144 1.34 0.95 15.43
C THR A 144 -0.07 0.72 14.88
N CYS A 145 -0.65 -0.42 15.23
CA CYS A 145 -2.02 -0.76 14.89
C CYS A 145 -2.91 -0.48 16.10
N TYR A 146 -3.98 0.29 15.91
CA TYR A 146 -5.00 0.52 16.94
C TYR A 146 -6.39 0.40 16.32
N GLY A 147 -7.15 -0.63 16.71
CA GLY A 147 -8.45 -0.90 16.11
C GLY A 147 -8.36 -0.99 14.59
N SER A 148 -9.02 -0.04 13.91
CA SER A 148 -9.06 0.08 12.45
C SER A 148 -8.13 1.15 11.85
N ILE A 149 -7.27 1.77 12.66
CA ILE A 149 -6.37 2.86 12.27
C ILE A 149 -4.89 2.54 12.52
N PHE A 150 -4.03 3.30 11.84
CA PHE A 150 -2.57 3.18 11.96
C PHE A 150 -1.97 4.48 12.50
N PRO A 151 -2.06 4.75 13.81
CA PRO A 151 -1.42 5.91 14.40
C PRO A 151 0.11 5.81 14.31
N GLY A 152 0.77 6.94 14.11
CA GLY A 152 2.22 6.94 14.03
C GLY A 152 2.87 8.30 13.82
N LEU A 153 4.18 8.26 13.74
CA LEU A 153 5.09 9.38 13.52
C LEU A 153 5.66 9.30 12.12
N ARG A 154 5.74 10.46 11.45
CA ARG A 154 6.36 10.59 10.13
C ARG A 154 7.65 11.37 10.24
N PHE A 155 8.69 10.84 9.65
CA PHE A 155 10.02 11.44 9.59
C PHE A 155 10.40 11.68 8.13
N LYS A 156 10.74 12.91 7.76
CA LYS A 156 11.23 13.24 6.42
C LYS A 156 12.74 13.19 6.39
N LYS A 157 13.31 12.55 5.38
CA LYS A 157 14.75 12.48 5.18
C LYS A 157 15.31 13.86 4.80
N GLN A 158 16.40 14.25 5.44
CA GLN A 158 17.16 15.48 5.24
C GLN A 158 18.66 15.12 5.20
N GLY A 159 19.13 14.70 4.02
CA GLY A 159 20.48 14.13 3.86
C GLY A 159 20.60 12.80 4.61
N GLU A 160 21.56 12.72 5.53
CA GLU A 160 21.83 11.55 6.38
C GLU A 160 21.00 11.52 7.68
N THR A 161 20.14 12.52 7.88
CA THR A 161 19.30 12.64 9.07
C THR A 161 17.82 12.69 8.70
N TYR A 162 16.97 12.61 9.71
CA TYR A 162 15.53 12.59 9.58
C TYR A 162 14.91 13.64 10.50
N ARG A 163 13.96 14.40 10.00
CA ARG A 163 13.19 15.37 10.79
C ARG A 163 11.79 14.85 11.04
N CYS A 164 11.36 14.79 12.31
CA CYS A 164 9.98 14.47 12.62
C CYS A 164 9.04 15.57 12.11
N VAL A 165 8.08 15.19 11.28
CA VAL A 165 7.02 16.09 10.79
C VAL A 165 5.88 16.18 11.81
N GLY A 166 5.68 15.11 12.57
CA GLY A 166 4.70 15.03 13.64
C GLY A 166 3.93 13.72 13.67
N PHE A 167 2.97 13.67 14.60
CA PHE A 167 2.09 12.54 14.83
C PHE A 167 0.81 12.63 13.99
N ASN A 168 0.38 11.50 13.46
CA ASN A 168 -0.88 11.34 12.75
C ASN A 168 -1.65 10.17 13.36
N PHE A 169 -2.94 10.36 13.64
CA PHE A 169 -3.78 9.31 14.21
C PHE A 169 -4.09 8.19 13.21
N ASN A 170 -4.03 8.46 11.91
CA ASN A 170 -4.23 7.44 10.89
C ASN A 170 -3.34 7.69 9.67
N ILE A 171 -2.16 7.06 9.65
CA ILE A 171 -1.21 7.16 8.56
C ILE A 171 -1.67 6.30 7.38
N ARG A 172 -1.66 6.89 6.19
CA ARG A 172 -1.73 6.15 4.92
C ARG A 172 -0.35 5.59 4.63
N LEU A 173 -0.20 4.28 4.79
CA LEU A 173 0.92 3.55 4.24
C LEU A 173 0.63 3.41 2.74
N ALA A 174 1.29 4.22 1.91
CA ALA A 174 1.23 4.01 0.46
C ALA A 174 1.72 2.60 0.17
N SER A 175 0.96 1.77 -0.53
CA SER A 175 1.38 0.41 -0.94
C SER A 175 2.62 0.47 -1.83
#